data_AF-A0A2T0MRT6-F1
#
_entry.id   AF-A0A2T0MRT6-F1
#
_cell.length_a   1.000
_cell.length_b   1.000
_cell.length_c   1.000
_cell.angle_alpha   90.00
_cell.angle_beta   90.00
_cell.angle_gamma   90.00
#
_symmetry.space_group_name_H-M   'P 1'
#
loop_
_entity.id
_entity.type
_entity.pdbx_description
1 polymer ?
#
loop_
_entity_poly.entity_id
_entity_poly.type
_entity_poly.pdbx_seq_one_letter_code
_entity_poly.pdbx_strand_id
1 'polypeptide(L)' 'MSFDRHLADIARDYPHWTVWRSDAGRWWATRHHPLSVAQRDAGCAMTIDADDPEGLRDHLRDQERRAGEHQTWRAGPAPP' A
#
# COMPACT_ATOMS: atom_id res chain seq x y z
N MET A 1 -19.23 14.60 7.87
CA MET A 1 -18.79 14.31 6.50
C MET A 1 -17.27 14.29 6.42
N SER A 2 -16.60 13.30 7.06
CA SER A 2 -15.12 13.28 7.14
C SER A 2 -14.51 12.05 6.48
N PHE A 3 -15.16 10.88 6.58
CA PHE A 3 -14.58 9.62 6.12
C PHE A 3 -14.46 9.52 4.58
N ASP A 4 -15.46 9.94 3.81
CA ASP A 4 -15.38 9.94 2.34
C ASP A 4 -14.26 10.84 1.82
N ARG A 5 -14.00 11.97 2.51
CA ARG A 5 -12.88 12.85 2.19
C ARG A 5 -11.55 12.16 2.45
N HIS A 6 -11.38 11.50 3.60
CA HIS A 6 -10.17 10.73 3.88
C HIS A 6 -9.97 9.59 2.87
N LEU A 7 -11.03 8.87 2.49
CA LEU A 7 -10.97 7.84 1.44
C LEU A 7 -10.48 8.43 0.11
N ALA A 8 -11.07 9.54 -0.32
CA ALA A 8 -10.67 10.22 -1.55
C ALA A 8 -9.22 10.74 -1.51
N ASP A 9 -8.80 11.33 -0.38
CA ASP A 9 -7.44 11.83 -0.20
C ASP A 9 -6.43 10.67 -0.24
N ILE A 10 -6.68 9.55 0.47
CA ILE A 10 -5.81 8.37 0.43
C ILE A 10 -5.79 7.75 -0.96
N ALA A 11 -6.94 7.56 -1.61
CA ALA A 11 -7.01 6.99 -2.96
C ALA A 11 -6.25 7.84 -3.99
N ARG A 12 -6.24 9.17 -3.82
CA ARG A 12 -5.47 10.09 -4.64
C ARG A 12 -3.96 9.95 -4.41
N ASP A 13 -3.54 9.82 -3.15
CA ASP A 13 -2.13 9.68 -2.80
C ASP A 13 -1.57 8.30 -3.21
N TYR A 14 -2.44 7.27 -3.23
CA TYR A 14 -2.08 5.88 -3.51
C TYR A 14 -2.91 5.30 -4.67
N PRO A 15 -2.71 5.75 -5.92
CA PRO A 15 -3.55 5.37 -7.07
C PRO A 15 -3.48 3.89 -7.46
N HIS A 16 -2.51 3.14 -6.91
CA HIS A 16 -2.37 1.69 -7.13
C HIS A 16 -3.18 0.83 -6.15
N TRP A 17 -3.94 1.47 -5.26
CA TRP A 17 -4.72 0.83 -4.21
C TRP A 17 -6.19 1.24 -4.28
N THR A 18 -7.09 0.26 -4.22
CA THR A 18 -8.50 0.49 -3.89
C THR A 18 -8.62 0.66 -2.39
N VAL A 19 -9.00 1.86 -1.95
CA VAL A 19 -9.22 2.17 -0.54
C VAL A 19 -10.72 2.15 -0.25
N TRP A 20 -11.12 1.48 0.83
CA TRP A 20 -12.51 1.37 1.24
C TRP A 20 -12.62 1.22 2.76
N ARG A 21 -13.81 1.45 3.30
CA ARG A 21 -14.11 1.27 4.72
C ARG A 21 -15.20 0.22 4.87
N SER A 22 -15.04 -0.71 5.80
CA SER A 22 -16.08 -1.68 6.13
C SER A 22 -17.17 -1.05 6.99
N ASP A 23 -18.33 -1.70 7.03
CA ASP A 23 -19.45 -1.28 7.89
C ASP A 23 -19.11 -1.33 9.38
N ALA A 24 -18.15 -2.19 9.77
CA ALA A 24 -17.59 -2.24 11.13
C ALA A 24 -16.67 -1.05 11.46
N GLY A 25 -16.45 -0.14 10.50
CA GLY A 25 -15.66 1.07 10.67
C GLY A 25 -14.17 0.92 10.38
N ARG A 26 -13.71 -0.28 10.01
CA ARG A 26 -12.31 -0.58 9.69
C ARG A 26 -11.94 -0.11 8.29
N TRP A 27 -10.74 0.43 8.16
CA TRP A 27 -10.18 0.91 6.90
C TRP A 27 -9.42 -0.21 6.22
N TRP A 28 -9.55 -0.28 4.90
CA TRP A 28 -8.95 -1.31 4.08
C TRP A 28 -8.34 -0.69 2.83
N ALA A 29 -7.24 -1.26 2.38
CA ALA A 29 -6.69 -0.99 1.06
C ALA A 29 -6.28 -2.30 0.38
N THR A 30 -6.69 -2.45 -0.87
CA THR A 30 -6.36 -3.62 -1.70
C THR A 30 -5.65 -3.17 -2.97
N ARG A 31 -4.51 -3.77 -3.30
CA ARG A 31 -3.76 -3.44 -4.53
C ARG A 31 -4.48 -3.96 -5.78
N HIS A 32 -4.38 -3.21 -6.87
CA HIS A 32 -4.86 -3.66 -8.19
C HIS A 32 -3.92 -4.66 -8.86
N HIS A 33 -2.62 -4.58 -8.57
CA HIS A 33 -1.60 -5.35 -9.26
C HIS A 33 -1.07 -6.48 -8.37
N PRO A 34 -0.83 -7.67 -8.92
CA PRO A 34 -0.20 -8.74 -8.17
C PRO A 34 1.21 -8.35 -7.76
N LEU A 35 1.59 -8.74 -6.55
CA LEU A 35 2.96 -8.60 -6.08
C LEU A 35 3.90 -9.45 -6.95
N SER A 36 4.97 -8.84 -7.45
CA SER A 36 6.12 -9.57 -7.97
C SER A 36 6.72 -10.47 -6.89
N VAL A 37 7.47 -11.51 -7.29
CA VAL A 37 8.24 -12.35 -6.35
C VAL A 37 9.05 -11.48 -5.39
N ALA A 38 9.69 -10.47 -5.96
CA ALA A 38 10.46 -9.48 -5.23
C ALA A 38 9.67 -8.78 -4.10
N GLN A 39 8.50 -8.25 -4.42
CA GLN A 39 7.68 -7.58 -3.40
C GLN A 39 7.12 -8.57 -2.37
N ARG A 40 6.91 -9.83 -2.74
CA ARG A 40 6.50 -10.87 -1.78
C ARG A 40 7.63 -11.19 -0.80
N ASP A 41 8.87 -11.35 -1.29
CA ASP A 41 10.06 -11.53 -0.44
C ASP A 41 10.30 -10.34 0.49
N ALA A 42 10.00 -9.12 0.04
CA ALA A 42 10.04 -7.91 0.86
C ALA A 42 8.92 -7.84 1.94
N GLY A 43 8.03 -8.84 1.99
CA GLY A 43 6.90 -8.86 2.91
C GLY A 43 5.81 -7.84 2.56
N CYS A 44 5.67 -7.46 1.29
CA CYS A 44 4.53 -6.66 0.85
C CYS A 44 3.24 -7.50 0.92
N ALA A 45 2.12 -6.84 1.22
CA ALA A 45 0.80 -7.41 1.28
C ALA A 45 -0.05 -6.97 0.08
N MET A 46 -0.99 -7.82 -0.32
CA MET A 46 -2.01 -7.48 -1.33
C MET A 46 -3.15 -6.66 -0.74
N THR A 47 -3.45 -6.91 0.53
CA THR A 47 -4.53 -6.28 1.29
C THR A 47 -4.00 -5.91 2.65
N ILE A 48 -4.30 -4.70 3.11
CA ILE A 48 -3.96 -4.19 4.43
C ILE A 48 -5.20 -3.56 5.05
N ASP A 49 -5.26 -3.60 6.38
CA ASP A 49 -6.33 -3.00 7.17
C ASP A 49 -5.77 -2.10 8.27
N ALA A 50 -6.58 -1.18 8.75
CA ALA A 50 -6.29 -0.30 9.87
C ALA A 50 -7.58 0.15 10.57
N ASP A 51 -7.49 0.54 11.84
CA ASP A 51 -8.65 1.02 12.57
C ASP A 51 -9.03 2.47 12.22
N ASP A 52 -8.09 3.24 11.66
CA ASP A 52 -8.23 4.67 11.35
C ASP A 52 -7.48 5.05 10.05
N PRO A 53 -7.77 6.22 9.44
CA PRO A 53 -7.17 6.61 8.17
C PRO A 53 -5.66 6.91 8.26
N GLU A 54 -5.14 7.33 9.42
CA GLU A 54 -3.70 7.56 9.59
C GLU A 54 -2.94 6.24 9.64
N GLY A 55 -3.44 5.26 10.40
CA GLY A 55 -2.91 3.91 10.43
C GLY A 55 -2.89 3.26 9.04
N LEU A 56 -3.93 3.47 8.22
CA LEU A 56 -3.94 2.97 6.85
C LEU A 56 -2.84 3.61 6.00
N ARG A 57 -2.64 4.92 6.12
CA ARG A 57 -1.57 5.65 5.42
C ARG A 57 -0.19 5.17 5.83
N ASP A 58 0.03 4.92 7.11
CA ASP A 58 1.29 4.39 7.60
C ASP A 58 1.59 3.01 7.04
N HIS A 59 0.59 2.12 6.99
CA HIS A 59 0.74 0.83 6.33
C HIS A 59 1.01 0.98 4.83
N LEU A 60 0.31 1.85 4.11
CA LEU A 60 0.54 2.11 2.69
C LEU A 60 1.96 2.62 2.42
N ARG A 61 2.43 3.58 3.20
CA ARG A 61 3.79 4.12 3.10
C ARG A 61 4.84 3.05 3.35
N ASP A 62 4.62 2.18 4.32
CA ASP A 62 5.51 1.06 4.59
C ASP A 62 5.51 0.02 3.46
N GLN A 63 4.36 -0.23 2.82
CA GLN A 63 4.28 -1.06 1.61
C GLN A 63 5.07 -0.48 0.44
N GLU A 64 5.00 0.84 0.22
CA GLU A 64 5.79 1.51 -0.83
C GLU A 64 7.28 1.50 -0.51
N ARG A 65 7.66 1.72 0.74
CA ARG A 65 9.05 1.63 1.19
C ARG A 65 9.63 0.24 0.92
N ARG A 66 8.94 -0.81 1.36
CA ARG A 66 9.35 -2.21 1.11
C ARG A 66 9.43 -2.51 -0.38
N ALA A 67 8.45 -2.05 -1.18
CA ALA A 67 8.44 -2.24 -2.62
C ALA A 67 9.58 -1.50 -3.34
N GLY A 68 9.91 -0.27 -2.91
CA GLY A 68 10.95 0.58 -3.49
C GLY A 68 12.36 0.15 -3.10
N GLU A 69 12.58 -0.17 -1.82
CA GLU A 69 13.81 -0.83 -1.33
C GLU A 69 14.08 -2.10 -2.13
N HIS A 70 13.02 -2.85 -2.46
CA HIS A 70 13.16 -4.08 -3.23
C HIS A 70 13.33 -3.87 -4.75
N GLN A 71 12.99 -2.69 -5.26
CA GLN A 71 13.16 -2.36 -6.68
C GLN A 71 14.57 -1.81 -6.95
N THR A 72 15.14 -1.05 -6.01
CA THR A 72 16.47 -0.46 -6.16
C THR A 72 17.59 -1.51 -6.17
N TRP A 73 17.51 -2.58 -5.37
CA TRP A 73 18.57 -3.62 -5.39
C TRP A 73 18.57 -4.46 -6.68
N ARG A 74 17.44 -4.58 -7.40
CA ARG A 74 17.40 -5.23 -8.73
C ARG A 74 17.92 -4.34 -9.86
N ALA A 75 17.89 -3.02 -9.67
CA ALA A 75 18.36 -2.05 -10.66
C ALA A 75 19.87 -1.74 -10.56
N GLY A 76 20.61 -2.43 -9.67
CA GLY A 76 22.06 -2.36 -9.64
C GLY A 76 22.68 -2.89 -10.94
N PRO A 77 23.77 -2.29 -11.45
CA PRO A 77 24.41 -2.74 -12.68
C PRO A 77 24.85 -4.20 -12.51
N ALA A 78 24.64 -5.02 -13.55
CA ALA A 78 25.14 -6.38 -13.59
C ALA A 78 26.65 -6.38 -13.25
N PRO A 79 27.12 -7.29 -12.38
CA PRO A 79 28.55 -7.38 -12.10
C PRO A 79 29.32 -7.72 -13.39
N PRO A 80 30.55 -7.21 -13.56
CA PRO A 80 31.36 -7.43 -14.76
C PRO A 80 31.71 -8.89 -15.00
#